data_AF-A0A2A4R7F3-F1
#
_entry.id   AF-A0A2A4R7F3-F1
#
_cell.length_a   1.000
_cell.length_b   1.000
_cell.length_c   1.000
_cell.angle_alpha   90.00
_cell.angle_beta   90.00
_cell.angle_gamma   90.00
#
_symmetry.space_group_name_H-M   'P 1'
#
loop_
_entity.id
_entity.type
_entity.pdbx_description
1 polymer ?
#
loop_
_entity_poly.entity_id
_entity_poly.type
_entity_poly.pdbx_seq_one_letter_code
_entity_poly.pdbx_strand_id
1 'polypeptide(L)'
;MKYVFFFLLLCTCFVRGQEIKVSSNWYEVMRVSDIYGAGNDYPLYVESKKKKSKISIKAFPKSKQKDIYEFFTVFVHLEPVNWHDSLELSIRRTSNGKGKSGVIYGGRNWQLIHRFSSDLFGTVGARKGIAVQYRIKGLSVLLPVDTYSTEIVFTVLNL
;
A
#
# COMPACT_ATOMS: atom_id res chain seq x y z
N MET A 1 -13.11 34.01 36.62
CA MET A 1 -13.73 33.29 35.48
C MET A 1 -13.03 33.48 34.13
N LYS A 2 -12.29 34.58 33.89
CA LYS A 2 -11.67 34.89 32.58
C LYS A 2 -10.60 33.89 32.10
N TYR A 3 -9.85 33.26 33.01
CA TYR A 3 -8.76 32.33 32.67
C TYR A 3 -9.19 30.87 32.52
N VAL A 4 -10.41 30.52 32.97
CA VAL A 4 -10.92 29.14 32.89
C VAL A 4 -11.20 28.77 31.43
N PHE A 5 -11.72 29.72 30.64
CA PHE A 5 -11.98 29.51 29.21
C PHE A 5 -10.69 29.32 28.41
N PHE A 6 -9.62 30.04 28.77
CA PHE A 6 -8.32 29.93 28.12
C PHE A 6 -7.62 28.59 28.43
N PHE A 7 -7.78 28.09 29.67
CA PHE A 7 -7.26 26.77 30.06
C PHE A 7 -8.05 25.61 29.43
N LEU A 8 -9.37 25.78 29.21
CA LEU A 8 -10.20 24.81 28.50
C LEU A 8 -9.86 24.74 27.00
N LEU A 9 -9.43 25.85 26.39
CA LEU A 9 -9.06 25.94 24.98
C LEU A 9 -7.67 25.34 24.69
N LEU A 10 -6.76 25.36 25.66
CA LEU A 10 -5.45 24.69 25.60
C LEU A 10 -5.55 23.16 25.75
N CYS A 11 -6.70 22.63 26.21
CA CYS A 11 -6.88 21.21 26.50
C CYS A 11 -7.46 20.39 25.33
N THR A 12 -7.83 21.02 24.20
CA THR A 12 -8.61 20.37 23.12
C THR A 12 -7.87 20.08 21.82
N CYS A 13 -6.57 20.36 21.71
CA CYS A 13 -5.85 20.19 20.44
C CYS A 13 -4.90 18.98 20.42
N PHE A 14 -5.38 17.78 20.76
CA PHE A 14 -4.73 16.54 20.33
C PHE A 14 -5.40 16.01 19.06
N VAL A 15 -5.08 16.64 17.92
CA VAL A 15 -5.41 16.06 16.62
C VAL A 15 -4.43 14.92 16.38
N ARG A 16 -4.92 13.67 16.40
CA ARG A 16 -4.16 12.51 15.93
C ARG A 16 -4.84 12.00 14.67
N GLY A 17 -4.08 11.90 13.58
CA GLY A 17 -4.56 11.33 12.33
C GLY A 17 -4.76 9.81 12.43
N GLN A 18 -5.41 9.24 11.42
CA GLN A 18 -5.50 7.78 11.29
C GLN A 18 -4.11 7.15 11.20
N GLU A 19 -3.96 5.94 11.74
CA GLU A 19 -2.70 5.19 11.73
C GLU A 19 -2.81 4.02 10.76
N ILE A 20 -2.14 4.12 9.61
CA ILE A 20 -1.83 2.98 8.74
C ILE A 20 -0.38 2.55 8.99
N LYS A 21 -0.16 1.23 9.10
CA LYS A 21 1.19 0.66 9.12
C LYS A 21 1.41 -0.20 7.90
N VAL A 22 2.45 0.14 7.15
CA VAL A 22 2.94 -0.63 6.01
C VAL A 22 4.38 -1.03 6.30
N SER A 23 4.69 -2.32 6.19
CA SER A 23 6.08 -2.82 6.20
C SER A 23 6.41 -3.35 4.82
N SER A 24 7.37 -2.79 4.08
CA SER A 24 7.73 -3.25 2.73
C SER A 24 9.18 -2.88 2.40
N ASN A 25 10.05 -3.88 2.19
CA ASN A 25 11.44 -3.69 1.72
C ASN A 25 11.69 -4.57 0.48
N TRP A 26 10.92 -4.39 -0.59
CA TRP A 26 11.12 -5.15 -1.83
C TRP A 26 12.09 -4.42 -2.76
N TYR A 27 13.08 -5.17 -3.22
CA TYR A 27 13.99 -4.84 -4.29
C TYR A 27 14.14 -6.10 -5.13
N GLU A 28 14.42 -5.93 -6.42
CA GLU A 28 14.71 -7.00 -7.36
C GLU A 28 16.00 -6.61 -8.10
N VAL A 29 16.92 -7.56 -8.27
CA VAL A 29 18.17 -7.33 -8.99
C VAL A 29 18.15 -8.22 -10.22
N MET A 30 18.21 -7.62 -11.40
CA MET A 30 18.43 -8.34 -12.65
C MET A 30 19.87 -8.19 -13.07
N ARG A 31 20.51 -9.32 -13.39
CA ARG A 31 21.89 -9.35 -13.88
C ARG A 31 21.90 -9.62 -15.37
N VAL A 32 22.92 -9.11 -16.04
CA VAL A 32 23.15 -9.42 -17.46
C VAL A 32 23.31 -10.93 -17.69
N SER A 33 23.84 -11.66 -16.70
CA SER A 33 23.94 -13.13 -16.74
C SER A 33 22.60 -13.85 -16.79
N ASP A 34 21.50 -13.16 -16.47
CA ASP A 34 20.15 -13.73 -16.51
C ASP A 34 19.57 -13.69 -17.95
N ILE A 35 20.32 -13.11 -18.91
CA ILE A 35 19.98 -13.02 -20.34
C ILE A 35 20.78 -14.07 -21.10
N TYR A 36 20.11 -15.05 -21.70
CA TYR A 36 20.73 -16.20 -22.37
C TYR A 36 20.80 -16.04 -23.92
N GLY A 37 20.16 -15.02 -24.50
CA GLY A 37 19.96 -14.81 -25.93
C GLY A 37 19.07 -13.59 -26.27
N ALA A 38 19.14 -13.12 -27.53
CA ALA A 38 18.30 -12.02 -27.99
C ALA A 38 16.84 -12.47 -28.17
N GLY A 39 15.90 -11.75 -27.56
CA GLY A 39 14.47 -11.87 -27.85
C GLY A 39 13.63 -12.86 -27.01
N ASN A 40 14.22 -13.60 -26.06
CA ASN A 40 13.47 -14.65 -25.32
C ASN A 40 13.59 -14.64 -23.78
N ASP A 41 14.38 -13.76 -23.14
CA ASP A 41 14.86 -14.04 -21.77
C ASP A 41 14.36 -13.12 -20.65
N TYR A 42 13.51 -12.15 -20.95
CA TYR A 42 12.92 -11.36 -19.86
C TYR A 42 11.64 -12.03 -19.39
N PRO A 43 11.51 -12.36 -18.10
CA PRO A 43 10.22 -12.79 -17.59
C PRO A 43 9.24 -11.64 -17.86
N LEU A 44 8.08 -11.98 -18.41
CA LEU A 44 7.00 -11.01 -18.71
C LEU A 44 6.68 -10.11 -17.51
N TYR A 45 6.95 -10.60 -16.30
CA TYR A 45 6.86 -9.85 -15.06
C TYR A 45 7.72 -10.47 -13.96
N VAL A 46 8.06 -9.67 -12.96
CA VAL A 46 8.61 -10.12 -11.67
C VAL A 46 7.65 -9.81 -10.54
N GLU A 47 7.48 -10.74 -9.60
CA GLU A 47 6.60 -10.57 -8.45
C GLU A 47 7.39 -10.60 -7.13
N SER A 48 7.02 -9.70 -6.23
CA SER A 48 7.46 -9.78 -4.83
C SER A 48 6.88 -11.03 -4.13
N LYS A 49 7.49 -11.44 -3.01
CA LYS A 49 6.97 -12.55 -2.18
C LYS A 49 5.61 -12.19 -1.57
N LYS A 50 4.62 -13.08 -1.69
CA LYS A 50 3.20 -12.91 -1.27
C LYS A 50 2.93 -12.39 0.16
N LYS A 51 3.87 -12.53 1.11
CA LYS A 51 3.70 -12.13 2.53
C LYS A 51 4.73 -11.12 3.01
N LYS A 52 5.53 -10.54 2.09
CA LYS A 52 6.61 -9.60 2.42
C LYS A 52 6.04 -8.27 2.91
N SER A 53 4.98 -7.80 2.25
CA SER A 53 4.38 -6.51 2.58
C SER A 53 3.03 -6.67 3.24
N LYS A 54 2.84 -5.96 4.36
CA LYS A 54 1.67 -6.09 5.22
C LYS A 54 1.11 -4.73 5.59
N ILE A 55 -0.21 -4.62 5.49
CA ILE A 55 -0.98 -3.43 5.85
C ILE A 55 -1.80 -3.73 7.11
N SER A 56 -1.80 -2.80 8.06
CA SER A 56 -2.67 -2.83 9.23
C SER A 56 -3.43 -1.53 9.38
N ILE A 57 -4.73 -1.63 9.63
CA ILE A 57 -5.70 -0.55 9.70
C ILE A 57 -6.39 -0.63 11.05
N LYS A 58 -6.48 0.51 11.74
CA LYS A 58 -7.18 0.63 13.02
C LYS A 58 -8.02 1.89 13.05
N ALA A 59 -9.12 1.82 13.76
CA ALA A 59 -9.99 2.95 14.01
C ALA A 59 -9.28 4.04 14.82
N PHE A 60 -9.60 5.29 14.47
CA PHE A 60 -9.29 6.45 15.29
C PHE A 60 -10.55 7.31 15.52
N PRO A 61 -10.78 7.81 16.75
CA PRO A 61 -10.14 7.40 18.01
C PRO A 61 -10.39 5.91 18.31
N LYS A 62 -9.51 5.28 19.09
CA LYS A 62 -9.61 3.84 19.39
C LYS A 62 -10.90 3.54 20.15
N SER A 63 -11.76 2.71 19.57
CA SER A 63 -12.98 2.22 20.22
C SER A 63 -13.25 0.79 19.78
N LYS A 64 -13.74 -0.06 20.71
CA LYS A 64 -14.12 -1.44 20.38
C LYS A 64 -15.23 -1.49 19.34
N GLN A 65 -16.15 -0.52 19.36
CA GLN A 65 -17.24 -0.44 18.40
C GLN A 65 -16.72 -0.08 17.01
N LYS A 66 -15.86 0.94 16.92
CA LYS A 66 -15.24 1.35 15.66
C LYS A 66 -14.35 0.26 15.06
N ASP A 67 -13.59 -0.45 15.89
CA ASP A 67 -12.78 -1.60 15.46
C ASP A 67 -13.61 -2.75 14.85
N ILE A 68 -14.94 -2.75 15.03
CA ILE A 68 -15.84 -3.79 14.51
C ILE A 68 -16.66 -3.27 13.32
N TYR A 69 -17.15 -2.04 13.39
CA TYR A 69 -18.19 -1.53 12.48
C TYR A 69 -17.75 -0.37 11.58
N GLU A 70 -16.58 0.24 11.80
CA GLU A 70 -16.14 1.37 10.99
C GLU A 70 -15.73 0.91 9.58
N PHE A 71 -16.13 1.67 8.56
CA PHE A 71 -15.79 1.38 7.18
C PHE A 71 -14.49 2.09 6.83
N PHE A 72 -13.56 1.35 6.23
CA PHE A 72 -12.29 1.87 5.76
C PHE A 72 -12.12 1.58 4.28
N THR A 73 -11.73 2.60 3.52
CA THR A 73 -11.26 2.45 2.14
C THR A 73 -9.76 2.73 2.10
N VAL A 74 -9.01 1.82 1.49
CA VAL A 74 -7.58 1.97 1.28
C VAL A 74 -7.34 2.34 -0.17
N PHE A 75 -6.65 3.45 -0.36
CA PHE A 75 -6.19 3.93 -1.64
C PHE A 75 -4.70 3.67 -1.79
N VAL A 76 -4.25 3.59 -3.04
CA VAL A 76 -2.84 3.41 -3.39
C VAL A 76 -2.47 4.35 -4.54
N HIS A 77 -1.25 4.88 -4.49
CA HIS A 77 -0.61 5.50 -5.64
C HIS A 77 0.91 5.30 -5.61
N LEU A 78 1.52 5.62 -6.75
CA LEU A 78 2.94 5.55 -7.06
C LEU A 78 3.52 6.97 -6.99
N GLU A 79 4.59 7.15 -6.23
CA GLU A 79 5.38 8.39 -6.20
C GLU A 79 6.81 8.08 -6.70
N PRO A 80 7.12 8.36 -7.98
CA PRO A 80 8.37 7.94 -8.61
C PRO A 80 9.57 8.75 -8.10
N VAL A 81 10.67 8.07 -7.82
CA VAL A 81 11.97 8.70 -7.50
C VAL A 81 12.86 8.68 -8.75
N ASN A 82 13.08 7.48 -9.31
CA ASN A 82 13.68 7.26 -10.62
C ASN A 82 12.93 6.08 -11.27
N TRP A 83 11.85 6.35 -12.02
CA TRP A 83 11.00 5.30 -12.56
C TRP A 83 10.81 5.50 -14.06
N HIS A 84 11.10 4.47 -14.86
CA HIS A 84 10.93 4.54 -16.30
C HIS A 84 9.46 4.33 -16.71
N ASP A 85 8.97 5.08 -17.70
CA ASP A 85 7.55 5.04 -18.10
C ASP A 85 7.12 3.72 -18.76
N SER A 86 8.07 2.93 -19.27
CA SER A 86 7.77 1.57 -19.78
C SER A 86 7.56 0.55 -18.66
N LEU A 87 7.89 0.87 -17.41
CA LEU A 87 7.71 -0.04 -16.27
C LEU A 87 6.33 0.13 -15.65
N GLU A 88 5.57 -0.94 -15.63
CA GLU A 88 4.25 -0.99 -15.01
C GLU A 88 4.33 -1.67 -13.64
N LEU A 89 3.98 -0.96 -12.58
CA LEU A 89 3.87 -1.51 -11.23
C LEU A 89 2.42 -1.84 -10.89
N SER A 90 2.12 -3.12 -10.66
CA SER A 90 0.82 -3.59 -10.20
C SER A 90 0.86 -4.06 -8.74
N ILE A 91 -0.28 -3.99 -8.06
CA ILE A 91 -0.48 -4.53 -6.71
C ILE A 91 -1.69 -5.46 -6.65
N ARG A 92 -1.66 -6.43 -5.74
CA ARG A 92 -2.85 -7.14 -5.27
C ARG A 92 -2.72 -7.52 -3.81
N ARG A 93 -3.84 -7.82 -3.20
CA ARG A 93 -3.98 -8.41 -1.89
C ARG A 93 -3.96 -9.93 -1.99
N THR A 94 -3.15 -10.56 -1.15
CA THR A 94 -2.99 -12.03 -1.08
C THR A 94 -3.60 -12.63 0.18
N SER A 95 -4.01 -11.80 1.14
CA SER A 95 -4.64 -12.23 2.39
C SER A 95 -5.68 -11.22 2.86
N ASN A 96 -6.68 -11.69 3.62
CA ASN A 96 -7.65 -10.82 4.31
C ASN A 96 -7.09 -10.23 5.62
N GLY A 97 -5.91 -10.66 6.08
CA GLY A 97 -5.39 -10.32 7.41
C GLY A 97 -6.22 -10.94 8.54
N LYS A 98 -6.03 -10.46 9.77
CA LYS A 98 -6.79 -10.87 10.96
C LYS A 98 -7.56 -9.67 11.53
N GLY A 99 -8.78 -9.88 12.02
CA GLY A 99 -9.62 -8.86 12.65
C GLY A 99 -10.65 -9.52 13.56
N LYS A 100 -11.22 -8.77 14.51
CA LYS A 100 -12.22 -9.30 15.45
C LYS A 100 -13.56 -9.60 14.77
N SER A 101 -13.91 -8.83 13.75
CA SER A 101 -15.16 -8.94 12.99
C SER A 101 -15.03 -8.16 11.67
N GLY A 102 -16.08 -8.22 10.85
CA GLY A 102 -16.22 -7.48 9.59
C GLY A 102 -15.80 -8.26 8.35
N VAL A 103 -15.79 -7.58 7.20
CA VAL A 103 -15.51 -8.14 5.87
C VAL A 103 -14.50 -7.27 5.14
N ILE A 104 -13.68 -7.86 4.28
CA ILE A 104 -12.77 -7.14 3.38
C ILE A 104 -13.14 -7.47 1.93
N TYR A 105 -13.25 -6.45 1.10
CA TYR A 105 -13.68 -6.56 -0.29
C TYR A 105 -12.70 -5.85 -1.23
N GLY A 106 -12.66 -6.28 -2.49
CA GLY A 106 -11.75 -5.73 -3.48
C GLY A 106 -10.28 -6.17 -3.31
N GLY A 107 -9.46 -5.74 -4.26
CA GLY A 107 -8.01 -5.87 -4.25
C GLY A 107 -7.44 -7.26 -4.50
N ARG A 108 -8.22 -8.30 -4.84
CA ARG A 108 -7.67 -9.66 -5.10
C ARG A 108 -7.01 -9.81 -6.48
N ASN A 109 -7.48 -9.04 -7.46
CA ASN A 109 -6.91 -9.01 -8.80
C ASN A 109 -5.72 -8.05 -8.84
N TRP A 110 -4.82 -8.27 -9.80
CA TRP A 110 -3.77 -7.32 -10.11
C TRP A 110 -4.37 -6.02 -10.62
N GLN A 111 -4.05 -4.92 -9.95
CA GLN A 111 -4.40 -3.56 -10.39
C GLN A 111 -3.12 -2.79 -10.67
N LEU A 112 -3.13 -1.99 -11.73
CA LEU A 112 -2.04 -1.06 -12.02
C LEU A 112 -2.05 0.07 -10.97
N ILE A 113 -0.88 0.45 -10.48
CA ILE A 113 -0.72 1.59 -9.57
C ILE A 113 -0.42 2.81 -10.43
N HIS A 114 -1.29 3.83 -10.34
CA HIS A 114 -1.11 5.09 -11.03
C HIS A 114 -0.41 6.13 -10.16
N ARG A 115 0.04 7.24 -10.77
CA ARG A 115 0.57 8.41 -10.04
C ARG A 115 -0.52 9.19 -9.29
N PHE A 116 -1.79 8.90 -9.57
CA PHE A 116 -2.94 9.42 -8.85
C PHE A 116 -3.56 8.32 -7.97
N SER A 117 -4.23 8.75 -6.91
CA SER A 117 -4.86 7.87 -5.93
C SER A 117 -5.99 7.04 -6.55
N SER A 118 -5.95 5.72 -6.35
CA SER A 118 -7.00 4.78 -6.76
C SER A 118 -7.35 3.79 -5.65
N ASP A 119 -8.60 3.33 -5.62
CA ASP A 119 -9.11 2.35 -4.65
C ASP A 119 -8.40 1.00 -4.78
N LEU A 120 -7.78 0.56 -3.69
CA LEU A 120 -7.12 -0.74 -3.61
C LEU A 120 -8.05 -1.82 -3.03
N PHE A 121 -8.59 -1.59 -1.84
CA PHE A 121 -9.59 -2.45 -1.19
C PHE A 121 -10.33 -1.68 -0.10
N GLY A 122 -11.47 -2.21 0.35
CA GLY A 122 -12.18 -1.71 1.51
C GLY A 122 -12.39 -2.78 2.58
N THR A 123 -12.58 -2.37 3.83
CA THR A 123 -12.85 -3.26 4.97
C THR A 123 -13.86 -2.65 5.92
N VAL A 124 -14.70 -3.49 6.50
CA VAL A 124 -15.48 -3.17 7.70
C VAL A 124 -14.70 -3.69 8.90
N GLY A 125 -14.49 -2.81 9.88
CA GLY A 125 -13.71 -3.09 11.08
C GLY A 125 -12.20 -3.11 10.85
N ALA A 126 -11.46 -3.05 11.96
CA ALA A 126 -10.01 -3.02 12.00
C ALA A 126 -9.40 -4.35 11.55
N ARG A 127 -8.26 -4.26 10.87
CA ARG A 127 -7.53 -5.41 10.32
C ARG A 127 -6.04 -5.30 10.57
N LYS A 128 -5.41 -6.42 10.90
CA LYS A 128 -3.96 -6.52 11.10
C LYS A 128 -3.36 -7.51 10.11
N GLY A 129 -2.27 -7.09 9.45
CA GLY A 129 -1.45 -7.97 8.63
C GLY A 129 -2.12 -8.42 7.33
N ILE A 130 -2.88 -7.53 6.69
CA ILE A 130 -3.35 -7.74 5.32
C ILE A 130 -2.12 -7.84 4.42
N ALA A 131 -1.87 -9.00 3.84
CA ALA A 131 -0.71 -9.20 2.96
C ALA A 131 -1.02 -8.69 1.55
N VAL A 132 -0.07 -7.95 0.98
CA VAL A 132 -0.08 -7.47 -0.40
C VAL A 132 1.15 -7.98 -1.15
N GLN A 133 1.02 -8.03 -2.47
CA GLN A 133 2.04 -8.46 -3.40
C GLN A 133 2.11 -7.46 -4.54
N TYR A 134 3.32 -7.11 -4.95
CA TYR A 134 3.63 -6.27 -6.09
C TYR A 134 4.11 -7.10 -7.27
N ARG A 135 3.90 -6.57 -8.48
CA ARG A 135 4.37 -7.12 -9.75
C ARG A 135 4.87 -6.00 -10.65
N ILE A 136 6.05 -6.13 -11.23
CA ILE A 136 6.56 -5.22 -12.27
C ILE A 136 6.46 -5.89 -13.63
N LYS A 137 6.02 -5.15 -14.64
CA LYS A 137 6.00 -5.51 -16.07
C LYS A 137 6.77 -4.47 -16.89
N GLY A 138 7.07 -4.81 -18.14
CA GLY A 138 7.73 -3.90 -19.09
C GLY A 138 9.25 -3.91 -19.02
N LEU A 139 9.82 -4.96 -18.42
CA LEU A 139 11.25 -5.23 -18.43
C LEU A 139 11.70 -5.51 -19.88
N SER A 140 12.79 -4.88 -20.32
CA SER A 140 13.29 -4.95 -21.69
C SER A 140 14.78 -4.63 -21.76
N VAL A 141 15.49 -5.14 -22.77
CA VAL A 141 16.86 -4.72 -23.12
C VAL A 141 16.95 -3.25 -23.53
N LEU A 142 15.82 -2.65 -23.93
CA LEU A 142 15.74 -1.25 -24.32
C LEU A 142 15.69 -0.31 -23.09
N LEU A 143 15.45 -0.84 -21.90
CA LEU A 143 15.58 -0.06 -20.67
C LEU A 143 17.07 0.23 -20.43
N PRO A 144 17.46 1.50 -20.24
CA PRO A 144 18.80 1.84 -19.83
C PRO A 144 19.19 1.09 -18.55
N VAL A 145 20.47 0.71 -18.45
CA VAL A 145 21.02 0.12 -17.24
C VAL A 145 21.06 1.19 -16.16
N ASP A 146 20.16 1.09 -15.19
CA ASP A 146 20.04 2.03 -14.09
C ASP A 146 19.32 1.39 -12.88
N THR A 147 19.36 2.05 -11.73
CA THR A 147 18.59 1.70 -10.54
C THR A 147 17.26 2.45 -10.54
N TYR A 148 16.19 1.73 -10.88
CA TYR A 148 14.84 2.28 -10.83
C TYR A 148 14.23 2.13 -9.42
N SER A 149 13.65 3.21 -8.90
CA SER A 149 13.05 3.28 -7.58
C SER A 149 11.79 4.14 -7.57
N THR A 150 10.84 3.75 -6.71
CA THR A 150 9.59 4.47 -6.49
C THR A 150 9.07 4.19 -5.10
N GLU A 151 8.28 5.12 -4.58
CA GLU A 151 7.53 4.93 -3.36
C GLU A 151 6.09 4.51 -3.67
N ILE A 152 5.51 3.67 -2.81
CA ILE A 152 4.11 3.28 -2.89
C ILE A 152 3.43 3.84 -1.66
N VAL A 153 2.53 4.78 -1.90
CA VAL A 153 1.84 5.52 -0.85
C VAL A 153 0.46 4.92 -0.67
N PHE A 154 0.13 4.59 0.59
CA PHE A 154 -1.17 4.07 0.97
C PHE A 154 -1.91 5.10 1.83
N THR A 155 -3.12 5.43 1.43
CA THR A 155 -4.00 6.34 2.18
C THR A 155 -5.20 5.56 2.68
N VAL A 156 -5.57 5.77 3.94
CA VAL A 156 -6.80 5.19 4.51
C VAL A 156 -7.77 6.32 4.79
N LEU A 157 -9.02 6.14 4.36
CA LEU A 157 -10.14 6.99 4.72
C LEU A 157 -11.15 6.15 5.49
N ASN A 158 -11.78 6.76 6.50
CA ASN A 158 -12.95 6.21 7.16
C ASN A 158 -14.19 6.98 6.70
N LEU A 159 -15.32 6.28 6.57
CA LEU A 159 -16.63 6.86 6.29
C LEU A 159 -17.48 6.87 7.57
#